data_AF-A0A482UIY9-F1
#
_entry.id   AF-A0A482UIY9-F1
#
_cell.length_a   1.000
_cell.length_b   1.000
_cell.length_c   1.000
_cell.angle_alpha   90.00
_cell.angle_beta   90.00
_cell.angle_gamma   90.00
#
_symmetry.space_group_name_H-M   'P 1'
#
loop_
_entity.id
_entity.type
_entity.pdbx_description
1 polymer ?
#
loop_
_entity_poly.entity_id
_entity_poly.type
_entity_poly.pdbx_seq_one_letter_code
_entity_poly.pdbx_strand_id
1 'polypeptide(L)'
;MSEGLGEGLSKGEASVVEGQKVVEEELLTVFEDLLQENETVQIGLIKHIAEFLKCLPSLCRLSYLPILHEILHSTNPFNWRLRQYLAVQLVDLVNLPPPTDIYR
;
A
#
# COMPACT_ATOMS: atom_id res chain seq x y z
N MET A 1 -1.42 -27.52 44.19
CA MET A 1 -0.54 -28.03 43.11
C MET A 1 -1.45 -28.67 42.09
N SER A 2 -1.63 -28.02 40.94
CA SER A 2 -2.06 -28.53 39.62
C SER A 2 -2.04 -27.29 38.72
N GLU A 3 -1.02 -27.16 37.86
CA GLU A 3 -1.13 -27.45 36.40
C GLU A 3 -2.12 -26.44 35.77
N GLY A 4 -1.71 -25.31 35.19
CA GLY A 4 -0.57 -25.13 34.31
C GLY A 4 -0.85 -25.85 33.00
N LEU A 5 -1.46 -25.17 32.02
CA LEU A 5 -1.49 -25.43 30.57
C LEU A 5 -2.69 -24.70 29.93
N GLY A 6 -2.57 -23.39 29.67
CA GLY A 6 -3.61 -22.62 29.00
C GLY A 6 -3.18 -21.36 28.27
N GLU A 7 -1.90 -21.00 28.28
CA GLU A 7 -1.42 -19.72 27.75
C GLU A 7 -0.16 -19.91 26.91
N GLY A 8 -0.30 -20.54 25.73
CA GLY A 8 0.85 -20.77 24.85
C GLY A 8 0.64 -20.37 23.38
N LEU A 9 -0.61 -20.26 22.91
CA LEU A 9 -0.89 -20.24 21.46
C LEU A 9 -1.32 -18.89 20.89
N SER A 10 -1.52 -17.84 21.69
CA SER A 10 -2.03 -16.54 21.19
C SER A 10 -0.95 -15.46 20.96
N LYS A 11 0.23 -15.58 21.56
CA LYS A 11 1.26 -14.51 21.50
C LYS A 11 2.00 -14.41 20.17
N GLY A 12 2.09 -15.50 19.39
CA GLY A 12 2.80 -15.50 18.11
C GLY A 12 2.04 -14.74 17.02
N GLU A 13 0.75 -15.02 16.87
CA GLU A 13 -0.08 -14.43 15.83
C GLU A 13 -0.35 -12.94 16.08
N ALA A 14 -0.60 -12.54 17.33
CA ALA A 14 -0.81 -11.14 17.69
C ALA A 14 0.46 -10.29 17.47
N SER A 15 1.65 -10.82 17.78
CA SER A 15 2.91 -10.08 17.59
C SER A 15 3.30 -9.96 16.11
N VAL A 16 2.90 -10.92 15.27
CA VAL A 16 3.09 -10.85 13.81
C VAL A 16 2.14 -9.81 13.21
N VAL A 17 0.88 -9.78 13.64
CA VAL A 17 -0.10 -8.78 13.19
C VAL A 17 0.30 -7.37 13.62
N GLU A 18 0.78 -7.20 14.85
CA GLU A 18 1.26 -5.90 15.35
C GLU A 18 2.53 -5.45 14.60
N GLY A 19 3.48 -6.35 14.37
CA GLY A 19 4.68 -6.04 13.58
C GLY A 19 4.37 -5.67 12.13
N GLN A 20 3.36 -6.30 11.53
CA GLN A 20 2.93 -6.00 10.17
C GLN A 20 2.25 -4.62 10.06
N LYS A 21 1.54 -4.18 11.11
CA LYS A 21 0.97 -2.82 11.17
C LYS A 21 2.04 -1.74 11.29
N VAL A 22 3.06 -1.95 12.14
CA VAL A 22 4.17 -1.00 12.27
C VAL A 22 4.91 -0.83 10.95
N VAL A 23 5.18 -1.94 10.26
CA VAL A 23 5.83 -1.91 8.93
C VAL A 23 4.93 -1.21 7.89
N GLU A 24 3.61 -1.40 7.95
CA GLU A 24 2.66 -0.70 7.07
C GLU A 24 2.66 0.81 7.30
N GLU A 25 2.63 1.27 8.55
CA GLU A 25 2.67 2.70 8.90
C GLU A 25 4.00 3.35 8.47
N GLU A 26 5.13 2.68 8.69
CA GLU A 26 6.43 3.19 8.23
C GLU A 26 6.50 3.26 6.71
N LEU A 27 5.99 2.24 6.00
CA LEU A 27 5.97 2.23 4.53
C LEU A 27 5.02 3.27 3.95
N LEU A 28 3.86 3.50 4.59
CA LEU A 28 2.94 4.58 4.21
C LEU A 28 3.60 5.94 4.39
N THR A 29 4.26 6.16 5.53
CA THR A 29 4.98 7.41 5.80
C THR A 29 6.07 7.67 4.75
N VAL A 30 6.90 6.66 4.46
CA VAL A 30 7.94 6.76 3.42
C VAL A 30 7.32 7.01 2.05
N PHE A 31 6.19 6.37 1.74
CA PHE A 31 5.48 6.56 0.48
C PHE A 31 4.95 7.99 0.33
N GLU A 32 4.35 8.54 1.39
CA GLU A 32 3.88 9.92 1.42
C GLU A 32 5.02 10.93 1.29
N ASP A 33 6.16 10.69 1.94
CA ASP A 33 7.36 11.52 1.80
C ASP A 33 7.87 11.54 0.35
N LEU A 34 7.95 10.37 -0.31
CA LEU A 34 8.34 10.27 -1.72
C LEU A 34 7.35 10.95 -2.68
N LEU A 35 6.09 11.09 -2.29
CA LEU A 35 5.11 11.86 -3.05
C LEU A 35 5.27 13.38 -2.88
N GLN A 36 5.89 13.86 -1.81
CA GLN A 36 6.20 15.29 -1.62
C GLN A 36 7.52 15.72 -2.27
N GLU A 37 8.33 14.75 -2.73
CA GLU A 37 9.58 14.99 -3.44
C GLU A 37 9.37 15.57 -4.86
N ASN A 38 10.46 15.79 -5.58
CA ASN A 38 10.42 16.34 -6.93
C ASN A 38 9.70 15.42 -7.96
N GLU A 39 9.35 16.00 -9.11
CA GLU A 39 8.62 15.29 -10.19
C GLU A 39 9.34 14.00 -10.64
N THR A 40 10.68 13.97 -10.63
CA THR A 40 11.46 12.79 -11.04
C THR A 40 11.24 11.61 -10.10
N VAL A 41 11.24 11.86 -8.78
CA VAL A 41 11.00 10.84 -7.76
C VAL A 41 9.55 10.36 -7.82
N GLN A 42 8.59 11.29 -7.91
CA GLN A 42 7.17 10.96 -8.07
C GLN A 42 6.92 10.09 -9.32
N ILE A 43 7.52 10.45 -10.47
CA ILE A 43 7.40 9.66 -11.70
C ILE A 43 8.01 8.27 -11.52
N GLY A 44 9.18 8.16 -10.87
CA GLY A 44 9.81 6.89 -10.58
C GLY A 44 8.92 5.99 -9.72
N LEU A 45 8.34 6.56 -8.65
CA LEU A 45 7.44 5.86 -7.75
C LEU A 45 6.20 5.34 -8.49
N ILE A 46 5.52 6.21 -9.24
CA ILE A 46 4.32 5.83 -9.99
C ILE A 46 4.63 4.80 -11.08
N LYS A 47 5.80 4.85 -11.72
CA LYS A 47 6.21 3.84 -12.70
C LYS A 47 6.35 2.44 -12.13
N HIS A 48 6.62 2.29 -10.83
CA HIS A 48 6.85 1.01 -10.19
C HIS A 48 5.80 0.68 -9.11
N ILE A 49 4.71 1.45 -9.05
CA ILE A 49 3.72 1.36 -7.97
C ILE A 49 3.07 -0.02 -7.85
N ALA A 50 2.78 -0.68 -8.97
CA ALA A 50 2.17 -2.00 -8.93
C ALA A 50 3.15 -3.06 -8.43
N GLU A 51 4.42 -2.97 -8.79
CA GLU A 51 5.48 -3.86 -8.29
C GLU A 51 5.72 -3.65 -6.79
N PHE A 52 5.75 -2.40 -6.35
CA PHE A 52 5.82 -2.03 -4.94
C PHE A 52 4.65 -2.62 -4.14
N LEU A 53 3.41 -2.42 -4.59
CA LEU A 53 2.22 -2.95 -3.92
C LEU A 53 2.15 -4.49 -3.93
N LYS A 54 2.73 -5.16 -4.94
CA LYS A 54 2.86 -6.62 -4.97
C LYS A 54 3.76 -7.15 -3.84
N CYS A 55 4.80 -6.39 -3.46
CA CYS A 55 5.68 -6.73 -2.34
C CYS A 55 5.01 -6.56 -0.97
N LEU A 56 3.92 -5.80 -0.90
CA LEU A 56 3.18 -5.58 0.34
C LEU A 56 2.20 -6.74 0.64
N PRO A 57 1.95 -7.02 1.94
CA PRO A 57 0.92 -7.95 2.35
C PRO A 57 -0.45 -7.54 1.82
N SER A 58 -1.30 -8.51 1.47
CA SER A 58 -2.62 -8.27 0.87
C SER A 58 -3.52 -7.34 1.71
N LEU A 59 -3.44 -7.43 3.04
CA LEU A 59 -4.20 -6.60 3.96
C LEU A 59 -3.86 -5.11 3.82
N CYS A 60 -2.59 -4.79 3.56
CA CYS A 60 -2.06 -3.43 3.52
C CYS A 60 -2.31 -2.76 2.17
N ARG A 61 -2.47 -3.53 1.08
CA ARG A 61 -2.61 -3.00 -0.29
C ARG A 61 -3.81 -2.06 -0.45
N LEU A 62 -4.90 -2.35 0.26
CA LEU A 62 -6.13 -1.55 0.19
C LEU A 62 -5.93 -0.15 0.80
N SER A 63 -5.06 -0.02 1.81
CA SER A 63 -4.74 1.26 2.47
C SER A 63 -4.10 2.28 1.53
N TYR A 64 -3.46 1.83 0.44
CA TYR A 64 -2.80 2.69 -0.55
C TYR A 64 -3.74 3.17 -1.66
N LEU A 65 -4.91 2.53 -1.86
CA LEU A 65 -5.85 2.91 -2.92
C LEU A 65 -6.38 4.36 -2.79
N PRO A 66 -6.74 4.86 -1.58
CA PRO A 66 -7.15 6.26 -1.41
C PRO A 66 -6.05 7.26 -1.80
N ILE A 67 -4.79 6.93 -1.54
CA ILE A 67 -3.64 7.78 -1.87
C ILE A 67 -3.46 7.87 -3.39
N LEU A 68 -3.60 6.75 -4.10
CA LEU A 68 -3.59 6.75 -5.58
C LEU A 68 -4.72 7.62 -6.15
N HIS A 69 -5.89 7.60 -5.52
CA HIS A 69 -7.01 8.45 -5.90
C HIS A 69 -6.72 9.94 -5.64
N GLU A 70 -6.05 10.28 -4.54
CA GLU A 70 -5.59 11.65 -4.31
C GLU A 70 -4.57 12.11 -5.35
N ILE A 71 -3.60 11.29 -5.74
CA ILE A 71 -2.61 11.63 -6.78
C ILE A 71 -3.30 11.97 -8.11
N LEU A 72 -4.41 11.27 -8.42
CA LEU A 72 -5.21 11.56 -9.62
C LEU A 72 -5.93 12.92 -9.54
N HIS A 73 -6.36 13.34 -8.34
CA HIS A 73 -7.19 14.53 -8.13
C HIS A 73 -6.44 15.79 -7.69
N SER A 74 -5.31 15.62 -7.00
CA SER A 74 -4.49 16.68 -6.39
C SER A 74 -3.77 17.55 -7.42
N THR A 75 -3.77 17.15 -8.69
CA THR A 75 -2.62 17.46 -9.50
C THR A 75 -2.80 18.66 -10.45
N ASN A 76 -2.09 19.73 -10.08
CA ASN A 76 -1.50 20.78 -10.92
C ASN A 76 -1.37 20.38 -12.42
N PRO A 77 -1.73 21.25 -13.39
CA PRO A 77 -1.73 20.94 -14.84
C PRO A 77 -0.45 20.30 -15.43
N PHE A 78 0.70 20.39 -14.76
CA PHE A 78 1.94 19.73 -15.19
C PHE A 78 1.99 18.21 -14.97
N ASN A 79 1.08 17.66 -14.18
CA ASN A 79 1.10 16.27 -13.72
C ASN A 79 0.38 15.27 -14.65
N TRP A 80 0.07 15.66 -15.88
CA TRP A 80 -0.50 14.76 -16.90
C TRP A 80 0.37 13.51 -17.12
N ARG A 81 1.70 13.63 -16.94
CA ARG A 81 2.64 12.51 -17.01
C ARG A 81 2.40 11.48 -15.91
N LEU A 82 2.17 11.91 -14.68
CA LEU A 82 1.87 11.03 -13.56
C LEU A 82 0.59 10.22 -13.83
N ARG A 83 -0.44 10.89 -14.35
CA ARG A 83 -1.69 10.21 -14.76
C ARG A 83 -1.45 9.17 -15.86
N GLN A 84 -0.62 9.50 -16.85
CA GLN A 84 -0.27 8.56 -17.92
C GLN A 84 0.46 7.32 -17.38
N TYR A 85 1.46 7.50 -16.51
CA TYR A 85 2.18 6.36 -15.92
C TYR A 85 1.30 5.54 -15.00
N LEU A 86 0.43 6.18 -14.21
CA LEU A 86 -0.51 5.46 -13.37
C LEU A 86 -1.50 4.66 -14.23
N ALA A 87 -2.00 5.21 -15.34
CA ALA A 87 -2.88 4.50 -16.26
C ALA A 87 -2.26 3.23 -16.84
N VAL A 88 -0.95 3.23 -17.11
CA VAL A 88 -0.21 2.02 -17.53
C VAL A 88 -0.20 0.98 -16.41
N GLN A 89 -0.01 1.42 -15.16
CA GLN A 89 0.04 0.54 -13.99
C GLN A 89 -1.34 0.05 -13.53
N LEU A 90 -2.44 0.71 -13.90
CA LEU A 90 -3.80 0.32 -13.49
C LEU A 90 -4.18 -1.11 -13.89
N VAL A 91 -3.69 -1.61 -15.03
CA VAL A 91 -3.90 -3.00 -15.45
C VAL A 91 -3.35 -3.99 -14.42
N ASP A 92 -2.18 -3.72 -13.86
CA ASP A 92 -1.61 -4.56 -12.82
C ASP A 92 -2.31 -4.34 -11.47
N LEU A 93 -2.64 -3.09 -11.15
CA LEU A 93 -3.26 -2.73 -9.88
C LEU A 93 -4.67 -3.32 -9.71
N VAL A 94 -5.48 -3.36 -10.77
CA VAL A 94 -6.85 -3.88 -10.71
C VAL A 94 -6.90 -5.38 -10.42
N ASN A 95 -5.80 -6.09 -10.67
CA ASN A 95 -5.67 -7.52 -10.39
C ASN A 95 -5.13 -7.81 -8.97
N LEU A 96 -4.80 -6.79 -8.17
CA LEU A 96 -4.29 -6.95 -6.81
C LEU A 96 -5.36 -7.19 -5.74
N PRO A 97 -6.49 -6.44 -5.70
CA PRO A 97 -7.54 -6.72 -4.73
C PRO A 97 -8.34 -7.97 -5.14
N PRO A 98 -8.86 -8.74 -4.17
CA PRO A 98 -9.80 -9.80 -4.48
C PRO A 98 -11.07 -9.21 -5.14
N PRO A 99 -11.76 -9.95 -6.03
CA PRO A 99 -12.92 -9.45 -6.77
C PRO A 99 -14.07 -8.93 -5.90
N THR A 100 -14.08 -9.28 -4.62
CA THR A 100 -15.05 -8.87 -3.60
C THR A 100 -14.90 -7.42 -3.15
N ASP A 101 -13.71 -6.81 -3.30
CA ASP A 101 -13.41 -5.44 -2.86
C ASP A 101 -13.50 -4.41 -4.00
N ILE A 102 -13.92 -4.84 -5.20
CA ILE A 102 -14.15 -3.95 -6.35
C ILE A 102 -15.63 -3.55 -6.35
N TYR A 103 -15.93 -2.32 -5.91
CA TYR A 103 -17.27 -1.74 -6.08
C TYR A 103 -17.56 -1.60 -7.59
N ARG A 104 -18.67 -2.19 -8.02
CA ARG A 104 -19.13 -2.23 -9.41
C ARG A 104 -20.14 -1.14 -9.70
#